data_AF-A0A959MK05-F1
#
_entry.id   AF-A0A959MK05-F1
#
_cell.length_a   1.000
_cell.length_b   1.000
_cell.length_c   1.000
_cell.angle_alpha   90.00
_cell.angle_beta   90.00
_cell.angle_gamma   90.00
#
_symmetry.space_group_name_H-M   'P 1'
#
loop_
_entity.id
_entity.type
_entity.pdbx_description
1 polymer ?
#
loop_
_entity_poly.entity_id
_entity_poly.type
_entity_poly.pdbx_seq_one_letter_code
_entity_poly.pdbx_strand_id
1 'polypeptide(L)' 'MAKTRRTTHRSTAGKKLYAVRDAKGRFVDIQTYERAHRADMAKKSKAEKEAAQKKVAKKKAKPAGKKAAKKKK' A
#
# COMPACT_ATOMS: atom_id res chain seq x y z
N MET A 1 -10.39 5.43 27.00
CA MET A 1 -10.04 5.23 25.58
C MET A 1 -9.41 3.84 25.44
N ALA A 2 -10.13 2.87 24.88
CA ALA A 2 -9.67 1.48 24.75
C ALA A 2 -8.43 1.42 23.84
N LYS A 3 -7.26 1.10 24.40
CA LYS A 3 -6.00 1.03 23.65
C LYS A 3 -5.97 -0.23 22.80
N THR A 4 -6.09 -0.06 21.49
CA THR A 4 -5.87 -1.13 20.51
C THR A 4 -4.45 -1.67 20.65
N ARG A 5 -4.31 -2.98 20.88
CA ARG A 5 -3.01 -3.65 21.03
C ARG A 5 -2.62 -4.31 19.72
N ARG A 6 -1.36 -4.11 19.29
CA ARG A 6 -0.79 -4.80 18.13
C ARG A 6 0.21 -5.85 18.61
N THR A 7 0.01 -7.10 18.20
CA THR A 7 0.89 -8.22 18.54
C THR A 7 1.30 -8.97 17.29
N THR A 8 2.43 -9.66 17.34
CA THR A 8 2.88 -10.54 16.27
C THR A 8 2.65 -12.00 16.62
N HIS A 9 2.13 -12.78 15.68
CA HIS A 9 1.90 -14.22 15.82
C HIS A 9 2.45 -14.98 14.61
N ARG A 10 2.32 -16.31 14.62
CA ARG A 10 2.63 -17.18 13.49
C ARG A 10 1.37 -17.94 13.07
N SER A 11 1.12 -18.04 11.76
CA SER A 11 0.12 -18.96 11.24
C SER A 11 0.58 -20.40 11.43
N THR A 12 -0.34 -21.36 11.29
CA THR A 12 0.01 -22.80 11.19
C THR A 12 1.05 -23.08 10.10
N ALA A 13 0.98 -22.37 8.97
CA ALA A 13 1.97 -22.42 7.89
C ALA A 13 3.27 -21.61 8.15
N GLY A 14 3.53 -21.16 9.38
CA GLY A 14 4.77 -20.44 9.75
C GLY A 14 4.88 -18.96 9.37
N LYS A 15 3.92 -18.41 8.62
CA LYS A 15 3.93 -16.99 8.20
C LYS A 15 3.77 -16.06 9.40
N LYS A 16 4.55 -14.98 9.45
CA LYS A 16 4.41 -13.93 10.48
C LYS A 16 3.11 -13.17 10.26
N LEU A 17 2.31 -13.04 11.30
CA LEU A 17 1.05 -12.30 11.28
C LEU A 17 1.16 -11.09 12.20
N TYR A 18 0.58 -9.98 11.78
CA TYR A 18 0.25 -8.85 12.63
C TYR A 18 -1.22 -8.94 13.01
N ALA A 19 -1.49 -8.97 14.31
CA ALA A 19 -2.84 -9.02 14.86
C ALA A 19 -3.14 -7.76 15.65
N VAL A 20 -4.35 -7.24 15.46
CA VAL A 20 -4.91 -6.09 16.15
C VAL A 20 -6.00 -6.58 17.09
N ARG A 21 -5.87 -6.30 18.39
CA ARG A 21 -6.85 -6.71 19.40
C ARG A 21 -7.60 -5.52 19.99
N ASP A 22 -8.90 -5.68 20.19
CA ASP A 22 -9.74 -4.74 20.93
C ASP A 22 -9.40 -4.77 22.43
N ALA A 23 -9.98 -3.85 23.21
CA ALA A 23 -9.78 -3.83 24.67
C ALA A 23 -10.35 -5.07 25.38
N LYS A 24 -11.24 -5.82 24.74
CA LYS A 24 -11.79 -7.08 25.24
C LYS A 24 -10.92 -8.29 24.86
N GLY A 25 -9.80 -8.07 24.18
CA GLY A 25 -8.85 -9.12 23.77
C GLY A 25 -9.25 -9.87 22.50
N ARG A 26 -10.32 -9.48 21.82
CA ARG A 26 -10.78 -10.09 20.56
C ARG A 26 -9.99 -9.54 19.38
N PHE A 27 -9.72 -10.40 18.40
CA PHE A 27 -9.09 -9.98 17.15
C PHE A 27 -10.06 -9.12 16.33
N VAL A 28 -9.62 -7.92 15.97
CA VAL A 28 -10.36 -7.01 15.08
C VAL A 28 -9.81 -7.07 13.65
N ASP A 29 -8.51 -7.31 13.52
CA ASP A 29 -7.85 -7.48 12.22
C ASP A 29 -6.65 -8.43 12.36
N ILE A 30 -6.42 -9.24 11.33
CA ILE A 30 -5.27 -10.14 11.23
C ILE A 30 -4.72 -10.09 9.80
N GLN A 31 -3.46 -9.70 9.68
CA GLN A 31 -2.78 -9.54 8.41
C GLN A 31 -1.46 -10.30 8.40
N THR A 32 -0.96 -10.63 7.22
CA THR A 32 0.44 -11.06 7.09
C THR A 32 1.39 -9.89 7.31
N TYR A 33 2.51 -10.17 7.98
CA TYR A 33 3.55 -9.18 8.26
C TYR A 33 4.02 -8.48 7.00
N GLU A 34 4.27 -9.26 5.96
CA GLU A 34 4.73 -8.76 4.66
C GLU A 34 3.78 -7.71 4.09
N ARG A 35 2.47 -7.94 4.14
CA ARG A 35 1.48 -7.02 3.60
C ARG A 35 1.43 -5.71 4.39
N ALA A 36 1.40 -5.80 5.72
CA ALA A 36 1.39 -4.63 6.59
C ALA A 36 2.66 -3.79 6.44
N HIS A 37 3.82 -4.46 6.47
CA HIS A 37 5.12 -3.80 6.32
C HIS A 37 5.29 -3.15 4.94
N ARG A 38 4.86 -3.83 3.86
CA ARG A 38 4.85 -3.25 2.52
C ARG A 38 3.94 -2.04 2.43
N ALA A 39 2.77 -2.07 3.06
CA ALA A 39 1.85 -0.94 3.09
C ALA A 39 2.45 0.26 3.84
N ASP A 40 3.12 0.05 4.96
CA ASP A 40 3.79 1.11 5.70
C ASP A 40 4.93 1.73 4.91
N MET A 41 5.76 0.92 4.25
CA MET A 41 6.81 1.39 3.34
C MET A 41 6.24 2.15 2.12
N ALA A 42 5.03 1.81 1.69
CA ALA A 42 4.38 2.48 0.56
C ALA A 42 3.69 3.82 0.95
N LYS A 43 3.58 4.14 2.24
CA LYS A 43 2.95 5.39 2.68
C LYS A 43 3.84 6.58 2.33
N LYS A 44 3.49 7.25 1.24
CA LYS A 44 4.04 8.55 0.85
C LYS A 44 3.30 9.70 1.52
N SER A 45 4.01 10.79 1.78
CA SER A 45 3.45 12.03 2.32
C SER A 45 2.41 12.63 1.37
N LYS A 46 1.43 13.38 1.91
CA LYS A 46 0.35 14.00 1.11
C LYS A 46 0.90 14.88 -0.01
N ALA A 47 1.90 15.72 0.30
CA ALA A 47 2.59 16.56 -0.66
C ALA A 47 3.24 15.76 -1.81
N GLU A 48 3.83 14.60 -1.51
CA GLU A 48 4.44 13.73 -2.53
C GLU A 48 3.39 13.04 -3.40
N LYS A 49 2.25 12.67 -2.81
CA LYS A 49 1.11 12.10 -3.55
C LYS A 49 0.48 13.14 -4.48
N GLU A 50 0.32 14.38 -4.03
CA GLU A 50 -0.20 15.48 -4.86
C GLU A 50 0.77 15.83 -5.99
N ALA A 51 2.08 15.89 -5.71
CA ALA A 51 3.10 16.09 -6.73
C ALA A 51 3.13 14.95 -7.76
N ALA A 52 2.99 13.70 -7.31
CA ALA A 52 2.87 12.54 -8.20
C ALA A 52 1.61 12.61 -9.06
N GLN A 53 0.46 12.97 -8.50
CA GLN A 53 -0.79 13.13 -9.24
C GLN A 53 -0.72 14.26 -10.27
N LYS A 54 -0.12 15.42 -9.93
CA LYS A 54 0.15 16.51 -10.88
C LYS A 54 1.07 16.07 -12.03
N LYS A 55 2.09 15.24 -11.74
CA LYS A 55 2.99 14.67 -12.78
C LYS A 55 2.27 13.66 -13.67
N VAL A 56 1.40 12.82 -13.12
CA VAL A 56 0.61 11.85 -13.89
C VAL A 56 -0.45 12.56 -14.74
N ALA A 57 -1.10 13.60 -14.22
CA ALA A 57 -2.03 14.44 -14.97
C ALA A 57 -1.33 15.17 -16.14
N LYS A 58 -0.15 15.76 -15.91
CA LYS A 58 0.66 16.37 -16.99
C LYS A 58 1.15 15.36 -18.03
N LYS A 59 1.42 14.11 -17.65
CA LYS A 59 1.76 13.02 -18.60
C LYS A 59 0.55 12.54 -19.40
N LYS A 60 -0.64 12.47 -18.79
CA LYS A 60 -1.89 12.13 -19.48
C LYS A 60 -2.36 13.25 -20.43
N ALA A 61 -2.04 14.51 -20.13
CA ALA A 61 -2.32 15.67 -20.98
C ALA A 61 -1.38 15.81 -22.19
N LYS A 62 -0.41 14.91 -22.39
CA LYS A 62 0.37 14.79 -23.64
C LYS A 62 0.00 13.50 -24.43
N PRO A 63 -1.22 13.34 -24.98
CA PRO A 63 -1.46 12.30 -25.96
C PRO A 63 -1.37 12.91 -27.38
N ALA A 64 -0.30 12.59 -28.11
CA ALA A 64 -0.20 12.51 -29.59
C ALA A 64 1.25 12.77 -30.01
N GLY A 65 1.92 11.80 -30.64
CA GLY A 65 3.19 12.07 -31.33
C GLY A 65 4.16 10.91 -31.51
N LYS A 66 4.12 9.84 -30.69
CA LYS A 66 5.15 8.77 -30.76
C LYS A 66 4.65 7.34 -30.91
N LYS A 67 3.46 7.12 -31.50
CA LYS A 67 3.00 5.77 -31.88
C LYS A 67 2.86 5.51 -33.39
N ALA A 68 3.18 6.47 -34.26
CA ALA A 68 3.01 6.32 -35.71
C ALA A 68 4.31 6.03 -36.51
N ALA A 69 5.47 5.82 -35.88
CA ALA A 69 6.74 5.63 -36.59
C ALA A 69 7.31 4.19 -36.55
N LYS A 70 6.57 3.19 -36.05
CA LYS A 70 7.07 1.81 -35.93
C LYS A 70 6.30 0.79 -36.80
N LYS A 71 5.66 1.25 -37.87
CA LYS A 71 4.96 0.39 -38.84
C LYS A 71 5.38 0.72 -40.27
N LYS A 72 6.67 0.57 -40.56
CA LYS A 72 7.23 0.37 -41.92
C LYS A 72 8.73 0.09 -41.77
N LYS A 73 9.06 -1.19 -41.61
CA LYS A 73 10.18 -1.83 -42.31
C LYS A 73 9.97 -3.33 -42.26
#